data_AF-A0A178AQ56-F1
#
_entry.id   AF-A0A178AQ56-F1
#
_cell.length_a   1.000
_cell.length_b   1.000
_cell.length_c   1.000
_cell.angle_alpha   90.00
_cell.angle_beta   90.00
_cell.angle_gamma   90.00
#
_symmetry.space_group_name_H-M   'P 1'
#
loop_
_entity.id
_entity.type
_entity.pdbx_description
1 polymer ?
#
loop_
_entity_poly.entity_id
_entity_poly.type
_entity_poly.pdbx_seq_one_letter_code
_entity_poly.pdbx_strand_id
1 'polypeptide(L)'
;MAVYYHYDEHGALQSTSTVDPLLDQPNNRIDVNRYLEQGDTVGAYLAQRNMVYPDQVRPDPYYREVTSNDRAKELDMDAHQNQHPNALRHHVEQQNESYAWEGSSHSNLSHMPMNITAAPQHTHYFRYPNPDRVRHLHTLYSLLPHLYPMSRFQSLSGPRLDIVEEGTGHVLYRDVAKKMLVLFLGRKTIDRYLVTRFGVLQLVIPQGTSSNSAWSILMSWMRRATLPSYQYDMEQFKIPHNTFAACTLAQTLSILGLYKDAYRVDMTIAEQHFVRPVYGVELEALWKNLGPKNRYTRAAIKAVKQQLDENSVVRRIPWLYGDIMKLVELHPEMKAAILDNDSEDRRINPVAEKDMVREQSDTSTTAKLSDRAKKLHIVADSKNWIESGEGQDTKGAAVSGEDMVGRI
;
A
#
# COMPACT_ATOMS: atom_id res chain seq x y z
N MET A 1 -33.48 13.20 -16.41
CA MET A 1 -33.90 11.81 -16.71
C MET A 1 -32.82 11.17 -17.55
N ALA A 2 -32.30 10.02 -17.15
CA ALA A 2 -31.39 9.23 -17.97
C ALA A 2 -32.21 8.31 -18.89
N VAL A 3 -31.77 8.14 -20.14
CA VAL A 3 -32.37 7.23 -21.11
C VAL A 3 -31.30 6.21 -21.48
N TYR A 4 -31.62 4.94 -21.33
CA TYR A 4 -30.75 3.80 -21.60
C TYR A 4 -31.13 3.20 -22.95
N TYR A 5 -30.14 2.90 -23.77
CA TYR A 5 -30.29 2.37 -25.12
C TYR A 5 -29.91 0.88 -25.13
N HIS A 6 -30.79 0.02 -25.67
CA HIS A 6 -30.56 -1.42 -25.75
C HIS A 6 -30.26 -1.80 -27.19
N TYR A 7 -29.07 -2.35 -27.43
CA TYR A 7 -28.62 -2.81 -28.74
C TYR A 7 -28.63 -4.34 -28.79
N ASP A 8 -28.87 -4.91 -29.97
CA ASP A 8 -28.70 -6.34 -30.20
C ASP A 8 -27.24 -6.72 -30.49
N GLU A 9 -27.00 -8.01 -30.70
CA GLU A 9 -25.69 -8.58 -31.03
C GLU A 9 -25.10 -8.07 -32.36
N HIS A 10 -25.91 -7.46 -33.21
CA HIS A 10 -25.49 -6.82 -34.46
C HIS A 10 -25.32 -5.30 -34.34
N GLY A 11 -25.48 -4.76 -33.12
CA GLY A 11 -25.37 -3.33 -32.84
C GLY A 11 -26.57 -2.51 -33.29
N ALA A 12 -27.71 -3.12 -33.62
CA ALA A 12 -28.93 -2.40 -33.97
C ALA A 12 -29.73 -2.04 -32.71
N LEU A 13 -30.23 -0.81 -32.66
CA LEU A 13 -30.99 -0.31 -31.53
C LEU A 13 -32.38 -0.97 -31.48
N GLN A 14 -32.63 -1.73 -30.41
CA GLN A 14 -33.87 -2.48 -30.22
C GLN A 14 -34.90 -1.70 -29.39
N SER A 15 -34.46 -1.02 -28.33
CA SER A 15 -35.38 -0.28 -27.46
C SER A 15 -34.67 0.80 -26.65
N THR A 16 -35.47 1.66 -26.01
CA THR A 16 -34.98 2.64 -25.02
C THR A 16 -35.80 2.54 -23.73
N SER A 17 -35.12 2.65 -22.60
CA SER A 17 -35.74 2.59 -21.27
C SER A 17 -35.35 3.82 -20.44
N THR A 18 -36.26 4.30 -19.60
CA THR A 18 -35.98 5.34 -18.59
C THR A 18 -35.71 4.76 -17.20
N VAL A 19 -35.81 3.43 -17.07
CA VAL A 19 -35.56 2.69 -15.82
C VAL A 19 -34.22 1.99 -15.97
N ASP A 20 -33.35 2.14 -14.97
CA ASP A 20 -32.03 1.50 -14.95
C ASP A 20 -32.20 -0.03 -15.02
N PRO A 21 -31.71 -0.69 -16.08
CA PRO A 21 -31.89 -2.14 -16.26
C PRO A 21 -31.23 -2.98 -15.17
N LEU A 22 -30.37 -2.39 -14.32
CA LEU A 22 -29.76 -3.07 -13.17
C LEU A 22 -30.68 -3.11 -11.93
N LEU A 23 -31.78 -2.36 -11.93
CA LEU A 23 -32.71 -2.27 -10.79
C LEU A 23 -33.93 -3.21 -10.91
N ASP A 24 -34.22 -3.75 -12.10
CA ASP A 24 -35.46 -4.50 -12.37
C ASP A 24 -35.34 -6.02 -12.19
N GLN A 25 -34.25 -6.50 -11.58
CA GLN A 25 -34.07 -7.93 -11.25
C GLN A 25 -34.20 -8.17 -9.74
N PRO A 26 -35.27 -8.84 -9.27
CA PRO A 26 -35.58 -8.97 -7.84
C PRO A 26 -34.67 -9.94 -7.07
N ASN A 27 -33.66 -10.55 -7.69
CA ASN A 27 -32.65 -11.39 -7.03
C ASN A 27 -31.26 -11.12 -7.64
N ASN A 28 -30.69 -9.99 -7.26
CA ASN A 28 -29.47 -9.45 -7.84
C ASN A 28 -28.20 -10.18 -7.31
N ARG A 29 -27.99 -11.43 -7.74
CA ARG A 29 -26.66 -12.04 -7.74
C ARG A 29 -26.18 -12.10 -9.17
N ILE A 30 -25.23 -11.24 -9.51
CA ILE A 30 -24.52 -11.29 -10.78
C ILE A 30 -23.81 -12.65 -10.85
N ASP A 31 -24.30 -13.56 -11.70
CA ASP A 31 -23.74 -14.90 -11.84
C ASP A 31 -22.55 -14.87 -12.80
N VAL A 32 -21.35 -14.86 -12.21
CA VAL A 32 -20.07 -14.84 -12.94
C VAL A 32 -19.94 -16.04 -13.89
N ASN A 33 -20.55 -17.19 -13.56
CA ASN A 33 -20.45 -18.40 -14.38
C ASN A 33 -21.18 -18.23 -15.71
N ARG A 34 -22.28 -17.47 -15.73
CA ARG A 34 -23.03 -17.20 -16.96
C ARG A 34 -22.19 -16.47 -18.01
N TYR A 35 -21.37 -15.50 -17.59
CA TYR A 35 -20.46 -14.79 -18.48
C TYR A 35 -19.32 -15.68 -18.98
N LEU A 36 -18.80 -16.55 -18.11
CA LEU A 36 -17.76 -17.52 -18.47
C LEU A 36 -18.28 -18.57 -19.47
N GLU A 37 -19.51 -19.06 -19.29
CA GLU A 37 -20.17 -19.99 -20.21
C GLU A 37 -20.44 -19.37 -21.59
N GLN A 38 -20.68 -18.05 -21.63
CA GLN A 38 -20.84 -17.28 -22.87
C GLN A 38 -19.50 -16.87 -23.52
N GLY A 39 -18.36 -17.21 -22.90
CA GLY A 39 -17.03 -16.83 -23.38
C GLY A 39 -16.66 -15.37 -23.15
N ASP A 40 -17.50 -14.61 -22.44
CA ASP A 40 -17.26 -13.19 -22.11
C ASP A 40 -16.39 -13.08 -20.85
N THR A 41 -15.08 -13.26 -21.08
CA THR A 41 -14.06 -13.19 -20.02
C THR A 41 -13.97 -11.80 -19.36
N VAL A 42 -14.26 -10.73 -20.10
CA VAL A 42 -14.22 -9.35 -19.58
C VAL A 42 -15.49 -9.06 -18.77
N GLY A 43 -16.66 -9.48 -19.27
CA GLY A 43 -17.92 -9.44 -18.54
C GLY A 43 -17.86 -10.24 -17.24
N ALA A 44 -17.26 -11.44 -17.25
CA ALA A 44 -17.04 -12.25 -16.06
C ALA A 44 -16.15 -11.53 -15.02
N TYR A 45 -15.07 -10.89 -15.49
CA TYR A 45 -14.16 -10.15 -14.62
C TYR A 45 -14.83 -8.91 -13.98
N LEU A 46 -15.63 -8.17 -14.77
CA LEU A 46 -16.37 -7.01 -14.27
C LEU A 46 -17.53 -7.41 -13.36
N ALA A 47 -18.23 -8.51 -13.66
CA ALA A 47 -19.25 -9.13 -12.83
C ALA A 47 -18.69 -9.56 -11.47
N GLN A 48 -17.52 -10.19 -11.47
CA GLN A 48 -16.81 -10.59 -10.25
C GLN A 48 -16.41 -9.38 -9.40
N ARG A 49 -16.07 -8.26 -10.05
CA ARG A 49 -15.72 -7.00 -9.38
C ARG A 49 -16.95 -6.25 -8.83
N ASN A 50 -18.12 -6.42 -9.45
CA ASN A 50 -19.40 -5.84 -9.02
C ASN A 50 -20.15 -6.68 -7.98
N MET A 51 -19.59 -7.78 -7.46
CA MET A 51 -20.16 -8.47 -6.31
C MET A 51 -20.11 -7.57 -5.08
N VAL A 52 -21.21 -6.85 -4.87
CA VAL A 52 -21.54 -6.12 -3.65
C VAL A 52 -21.46 -7.10 -2.47
N TYR A 53 -20.77 -6.65 -1.43
CA TYR A 53 -20.65 -7.31 -0.14
C TYR A 53 -22.02 -7.76 0.38
N PRO A 54 -22.17 -8.92 1.05
CA PRO A 54 -23.43 -9.25 1.71
C PRO A 54 -23.62 -8.27 2.88
N ASP A 55 -24.39 -7.20 2.64
CA ASP A 55 -24.75 -6.17 3.62
C ASP A 55 -25.90 -6.61 4.55
N GLN A 56 -25.94 -7.90 4.89
CA GLN A 56 -26.92 -8.45 5.82
C GLN A 56 -26.23 -9.35 6.85
N VAL A 57 -25.33 -8.77 7.64
CA VAL A 57 -25.15 -9.25 9.01
C VAL A 57 -26.36 -8.73 9.78
N ARG A 58 -27.35 -9.59 9.99
CA ARG A 58 -28.44 -9.33 10.95
C ARG A 58 -27.81 -8.84 12.26
N PRO A 59 -28.32 -7.77 12.88
CA PRO A 59 -27.81 -7.35 14.18
C PRO A 59 -27.95 -8.51 15.15
N ASP A 60 -26.84 -8.87 15.76
CA ASP A 60 -26.78 -9.83 16.86
C ASP A 60 -27.70 -9.30 17.98
N PRO A 61 -28.72 -10.05 18.45
CA PRO A 61 -29.65 -9.57 19.47
C PRO A 61 -29.01 -9.28 20.84
N TYR A 62 -27.69 -9.44 20.96
CA TYR A 62 -26.92 -9.16 22.17
C TYR A 62 -26.20 -7.80 22.16
N TYR A 63 -26.36 -6.96 21.13
CA TYR A 63 -25.92 -5.57 21.22
C TYR A 63 -26.86 -4.76 22.12
N ARG A 64 -26.56 -4.78 23.42
CA ARG A 64 -27.17 -3.89 24.41
C ARG A 64 -26.63 -2.48 24.19
N GLU A 65 -27.47 -1.60 23.65
CA GLU A 65 -27.22 -0.15 23.66
C GLU A 65 -27.04 0.30 25.11
N VAL A 66 -25.81 0.67 25.47
CA VAL A 66 -25.56 1.39 26.72
C VAL A 66 -26.08 2.81 26.52
N THR A 67 -27.30 3.04 27.00
CA THR A 67 -27.90 4.37 27.04
C THR A 67 -27.14 5.26 28.01
N SER A 68 -27.08 6.54 27.67
CA SER A 68 -26.30 7.62 28.31
C SER A 68 -26.68 7.98 29.76
N ASN A 69 -27.39 7.10 30.48
CA ASN A 69 -27.84 7.34 31.86
C ASN A 69 -27.01 6.62 32.94
N ASP A 70 -26.08 5.74 32.59
CA ASP A 70 -25.26 5.00 33.59
C ASP A 70 -24.03 5.77 34.09
N ARG A 71 -23.80 7.00 33.61
CA ARG A 71 -22.61 7.81 33.97
C ARG A 71 -22.77 8.70 35.21
N ALA A 72 -23.89 8.59 35.93
CA ALA A 72 -24.21 9.43 37.09
C ALA A 72 -24.03 8.74 38.46
N LYS A 73 -23.44 7.54 38.51
CA LYS A 73 -23.26 6.78 39.78
C LYS A 73 -21.83 6.38 40.13
N GLU A 74 -20.82 6.87 39.41
CA GLU A 74 -19.40 6.52 39.64
C GLU A 74 -18.57 7.64 40.26
N LEU A 75 -19.20 8.63 40.88
CA LEU A 75 -18.55 9.70 41.66
C LEU A 75 -19.09 9.69 43.09
N ASP A 76 -18.82 8.61 43.84
CA ASP A 76 -18.90 8.62 45.30
C ASP A 76 -18.30 7.32 45.87
N MET A 77 -16.98 7.14 45.75
CA MET A 77 -16.21 6.17 46.55
C MET A 77 -14.71 6.47 46.46
N ASP A 78 -14.29 7.59 47.03
CA ASP A 78 -12.89 7.85 47.38
C ASP A 78 -12.81 8.29 48.85
N ALA A 79 -12.57 7.34 49.76
CA ALA A 79 -12.06 7.61 51.10
C ALA A 79 -11.46 6.34 51.72
N HIS A 80 -10.24 6.51 52.26
CA HIS A 80 -9.42 5.58 53.07
C HIS A 80 -8.50 4.64 52.27
N GLN A 81 -7.24 4.37 52.64
CA GLN A 81 -6.27 4.93 53.57
C GLN A 81 -4.94 4.18 53.30
N ASN A 82 -3.81 4.87 53.43
CA ASN A 82 -2.43 4.38 53.29
C ASN A 82 -2.10 3.09 54.09
N GLN A 83 -1.19 2.24 53.58
CA GLN A 83 0.16 1.99 54.14
C GLN A 83 0.91 0.77 53.53
N HIS A 84 2.02 1.06 52.84
CA HIS A 84 3.38 0.47 52.98
C HIS A 84 3.72 -1.00 52.58
N PRO A 85 5.02 -1.30 52.39
CA PRO A 85 5.55 -1.80 51.11
C PRO A 85 5.99 -3.27 51.16
N ASN A 86 6.09 -3.92 50.01
CA ASN A 86 7.15 -4.92 49.81
C ASN A 86 7.40 -5.25 48.34
N ALA A 87 8.70 -5.39 48.06
CA ALA A 87 9.26 -5.78 46.79
C ALA A 87 8.80 -7.17 46.37
N LEU A 88 8.29 -7.28 45.13
CA LEU A 88 8.40 -8.51 44.36
C LEU A 88 8.63 -8.16 42.89
N ARG A 89 9.74 -8.68 42.37
CA ARG A 89 10.12 -8.66 40.96
C ARG A 89 9.00 -9.31 40.14
N HIS A 90 8.24 -8.52 39.39
CA HIS A 90 7.36 -9.05 38.35
C HIS A 90 8.11 -9.11 37.02
N HIS A 91 8.42 -10.34 36.63
CA HIS A 91 8.72 -10.74 35.26
C HIS A 91 7.56 -10.26 34.37
N VAL A 92 7.83 -9.32 33.47
CA VAL A 92 6.88 -8.93 32.42
C VAL A 92 6.98 -9.97 31.31
N GLU A 93 6.16 -11.01 31.44
CA GLU A 93 5.78 -11.84 30.29
C GLU A 93 4.94 -10.95 29.37
N GLN A 94 5.53 -10.56 28.24
CA GLN A 94 4.79 -9.92 27.14
C GLN A 94 3.83 -10.94 26.54
N GLN A 95 2.64 -11.08 27.12
CA GLN A 95 1.55 -11.77 26.46
C GLN A 95 1.07 -10.91 25.27
N ASN A 96 1.42 -11.38 24.07
CA ASN A 96 0.98 -10.86 22.79
C ASN A 96 -0.54 -11.09 22.61
N GLU A 97 -1.36 -10.13 23.06
CA GLU A 97 -2.82 -10.19 22.89
C GLU A 97 -3.31 -9.93 21.45
N SER A 98 -2.42 -9.91 20.45
CA SER A 98 -2.80 -9.76 19.03
C SER A 98 -2.89 -11.08 18.24
N TYR A 99 -2.89 -12.24 18.91
CA TYR A 99 -2.92 -13.57 18.28
C TYR A 99 -4.12 -14.46 18.64
N ALA A 100 -5.20 -13.91 19.22
CA ALA A 100 -6.43 -14.68 19.45
C ALA A 100 -7.30 -14.76 18.19
N TRP A 101 -6.78 -15.29 17.07
CA TRP A 101 -7.58 -15.82 15.95
C TRP A 101 -6.76 -16.75 15.01
N GLU A 102 -5.74 -17.43 15.54
CA GLU A 102 -5.21 -18.63 14.89
C GLU A 102 -5.89 -19.85 15.51
N GLY A 103 -6.79 -20.45 14.72
CA GLY A 103 -7.33 -21.78 15.00
C GLY A 103 -6.17 -22.75 15.23
N SER A 104 -6.11 -23.25 16.45
CA SER A 104 -5.15 -24.26 16.89
C SER A 104 -5.37 -25.54 16.08
N SER A 105 -4.48 -25.79 15.12
CA SER A 105 -4.34 -27.10 14.48
C SER A 105 -3.57 -28.04 15.40
N HIS A 106 -4.24 -28.51 16.46
CA HIS A 106 -3.84 -29.72 17.17
C HIS A 106 -4.95 -30.74 17.08
N SER A 107 -4.84 -31.58 16.06
CA SER A 107 -5.60 -32.81 15.89
C SER A 107 -5.16 -33.83 16.94
N ASN A 108 -5.93 -33.93 18.03
CA ASN A 108 -6.04 -35.17 18.80
C ASN A 108 -7.39 -35.81 18.48
N LEU A 109 -7.31 -36.90 17.72
CA LEU A 109 -8.40 -37.84 17.48
C LEU A 109 -8.83 -38.48 18.81
N SER A 110 -10.12 -38.38 19.14
CA SER A 110 -10.88 -39.51 19.70
C SER A 110 -12.38 -39.20 19.74
N HIS A 111 -13.12 -40.07 19.05
CA HIS A 111 -14.51 -40.48 19.33
C HIS A 111 -15.59 -39.41 19.56
N MET A 112 -16.46 -39.23 18.56
CA MET A 112 -17.91 -39.45 18.70
C MET A 112 -18.57 -39.52 17.31
N PRO A 113 -19.47 -40.48 17.04
CA PRO A 113 -20.13 -40.62 15.75
C PRO A 113 -21.42 -39.78 15.65
N MET A 114 -21.62 -39.24 14.44
CA MET A 114 -22.84 -38.85 13.75
C MET A 114 -24.13 -38.61 14.55
N ASN A 115 -24.67 -37.39 14.44
CA ASN A 115 -25.86 -37.09 13.62
C ASN A 115 -26.34 -35.67 13.92
N ILE A 116 -26.15 -34.70 13.01
CA ILE A 116 -27.18 -33.72 12.62
C ILE A 116 -26.89 -33.29 11.18
N THR A 117 -27.88 -33.57 10.34
CA THR A 117 -28.18 -33.09 9.00
C THR A 117 -27.75 -31.64 8.68
N ALA A 118 -27.13 -31.49 7.50
CA ALA A 118 -27.06 -30.30 6.66
C ALA A 118 -26.42 -29.03 7.27
N ALA A 119 -25.08 -29.04 7.35
CA ALA A 119 -24.32 -27.79 7.36
C ALA A 119 -24.55 -27.04 6.03
N PRO A 120 -24.89 -25.73 6.06
CA PRO A 120 -24.99 -24.94 4.85
C PRO A 120 -23.64 -24.97 4.14
N GLN A 121 -23.64 -25.44 2.90
CA GLN A 121 -22.46 -25.54 2.07
C GLN A 121 -21.80 -24.16 1.96
N HIS A 122 -20.57 -24.07 2.47
CA HIS A 122 -19.55 -23.08 2.18
C HIS A 122 -20.03 -21.80 1.49
N THR A 123 -20.53 -20.84 2.27
CA THR A 123 -20.42 -19.43 1.86
C THR A 123 -18.93 -19.16 1.65
N HIS A 124 -18.52 -18.87 0.41
CA HIS A 124 -17.16 -18.49 0.09
C HIS A 124 -16.79 -17.23 0.89
N TYR A 125 -16.18 -17.41 2.07
CA TYR A 125 -15.63 -16.31 2.85
C TYR A 125 -14.52 -15.69 2.01
N PHE A 126 -14.79 -14.50 1.47
CA PHE A 126 -13.78 -13.74 0.76
C PHE A 126 -12.62 -13.48 1.72
N ARG A 127 -11.48 -14.14 1.50
CA ARG A 127 -10.30 -14.00 2.34
C ARG A 127 -9.49 -12.81 1.84
N TYR A 128 -9.53 -11.72 2.59
CA TYR A 128 -8.66 -10.57 2.33
C TYR A 128 -7.19 -10.97 2.40
N PRO A 129 -6.34 -10.49 1.48
CA PRO A 129 -4.91 -10.75 1.54
C PRO A 129 -4.29 -10.07 2.76
N ASN A 130 -3.15 -10.57 3.21
CA ASN A 130 -2.38 -9.87 4.24
C ASN A 130 -1.87 -8.53 3.66
N PRO A 131 -2.20 -7.37 4.27
CA PRO A 131 -1.83 -6.06 3.74
C PRO A 131 -0.32 -5.88 3.61
N ASP A 132 0.48 -6.46 4.51
CA ASP A 132 1.94 -6.36 4.45
C ASP A 132 2.52 -7.07 3.22
N ARG A 133 1.83 -8.09 2.69
CA ARG A 133 2.27 -8.82 1.49
C ARG A 133 1.92 -8.10 0.20
N VAL A 134 0.82 -7.36 0.16
CA VAL A 134 0.35 -6.70 -1.07
C VAL A 134 0.76 -5.24 -1.14
N ARG A 135 1.10 -4.57 -0.03
CA ARG A 135 1.35 -3.12 0.02
C ARG A 135 2.33 -2.60 -1.04
N HIS A 136 3.45 -3.29 -1.26
CA HIS A 136 4.47 -2.87 -2.23
C HIS A 136 3.94 -2.82 -3.68
N LEU A 137 2.84 -3.54 -3.97
CA LEU A 137 2.18 -3.56 -5.28
C LEU A 137 1.16 -2.44 -5.45
N HIS A 138 0.81 -1.70 -4.40
CA HIS A 138 -0.29 -0.74 -4.41
C HIS A 138 0.15 0.66 -4.00
N THR A 139 -0.62 1.66 -4.43
CA THR A 139 -0.65 2.97 -3.78
C THR A 139 -1.56 2.86 -2.55
N LEU A 140 -1.51 3.83 -1.64
CA LEU A 140 -2.43 3.90 -0.51
C LEU A 140 -3.89 3.81 -0.96
N TYR A 141 -4.24 4.50 -2.04
CA TYR A 141 -5.57 4.46 -2.62
C TYR A 141 -5.93 3.08 -3.18
N SER A 142 -5.06 2.50 -4.03
CA SER A 142 -5.35 1.18 -4.62
C SER A 142 -5.23 0.02 -3.65
N LEU A 143 -4.68 0.25 -2.45
CA LEU A 143 -4.65 -0.71 -1.35
C LEU A 143 -6.02 -0.87 -0.67
N LEU A 144 -6.87 0.17 -0.66
CA LEU A 144 -8.13 0.19 0.09
C LEU A 144 -9.05 -1.01 -0.18
N PRO A 145 -9.28 -1.44 -1.43
CA PRO A 145 -10.14 -2.60 -1.71
C PRO A 145 -9.60 -3.92 -1.15
N HIS A 146 -8.29 -3.98 -0.86
CA HIS A 146 -7.61 -5.15 -0.31
C HIS A 146 -7.54 -5.14 1.22
N LEU A 147 -8.03 -4.08 1.88
CA LEU A 147 -8.11 -4.00 3.33
C LEU A 147 -9.45 -4.51 3.83
N TYR A 148 -9.42 -5.32 4.90
CA TYR A 148 -10.63 -5.76 5.56
C TYR A 148 -11.38 -4.57 6.20
N PRO A 149 -12.65 -4.30 5.84
CA PRO A 149 -13.37 -3.09 6.26
C PRO A 149 -13.44 -2.89 7.78
N MET A 150 -13.72 -3.96 8.54
CA MET A 150 -13.83 -3.85 10.00
C MET A 150 -12.49 -3.49 10.65
N SER A 151 -11.38 -4.07 10.17
CA SER A 151 -10.03 -3.70 10.63
C SER A 151 -9.73 -2.23 10.34
N ARG A 152 -10.14 -1.75 9.16
CA ARG A 152 -10.01 -0.36 8.75
C ARG A 152 -10.79 0.59 9.66
N PHE A 153 -12.05 0.30 9.99
CA PHE A 153 -12.87 1.14 10.86
C PHE A 153 -12.41 1.12 12.32
N GLN A 154 -11.88 -0.01 12.79
CA GLN A 154 -11.32 -0.12 14.14
C GLN A 154 -9.90 0.44 14.26
N SER A 155 -9.25 0.84 13.16
CA SER A 155 -7.85 1.26 13.16
C SER A 155 -7.59 2.60 13.84
N LEU A 156 -8.63 3.41 14.10
CA LEU A 156 -8.53 4.64 14.91
C LEU A 156 -8.50 4.37 16.42
N SER A 157 -8.79 3.15 16.85
CA SER A 157 -8.77 2.74 18.26
C SER A 157 -7.36 2.41 18.76
N GLY A 158 -7.19 2.40 20.08
CA GLY A 158 -6.01 1.87 20.75
C GLY A 158 -4.90 2.91 21.01
N PRO A 159 -3.65 2.45 21.19
CA PRO A 159 -2.54 3.31 21.57
C PRO A 159 -2.29 4.44 20.56
N ARG A 160 -2.03 5.61 21.11
CA ARG A 160 -1.70 6.81 20.35
C ARG A 160 -0.26 7.22 20.59
N LEU A 161 0.36 7.80 19.57
CA LEU A 161 1.74 8.22 19.60
C LEU A 161 1.92 9.56 18.91
N ASP A 162 2.98 10.26 19.30
CA ASP A 162 3.41 11.48 18.62
C ASP A 162 4.48 11.16 17.58
N ILE A 163 4.44 11.88 16.47
CA ILE A 163 5.46 11.84 15.42
C ILE A 163 6.42 12.99 15.67
N VAL A 164 7.69 12.64 15.89
CA VAL A 164 8.72 13.56 16.34
C VAL A 164 9.92 13.50 15.41
N GLU A 165 10.51 14.65 15.11
CA GLU A 165 11.76 14.72 14.34
C GLU A 165 12.96 14.36 15.23
N GLU A 166 13.84 13.52 14.69
CA GLU A 166 15.10 13.13 15.32
C GLU A 166 16.03 14.34 15.50
N GLY A 167 16.78 14.37 16.61
CA GLY A 167 17.71 15.44 16.94
C GLY A 167 17.05 16.69 17.50
N THR A 168 16.07 17.27 16.80
CA THR A 168 15.38 18.50 17.23
C THR A 168 14.34 18.26 18.31
N GLY A 169 13.74 17.06 18.33
CA GLY A 169 12.59 16.78 19.19
C GLY A 169 11.33 17.53 18.78
N HIS A 170 11.32 18.15 17.59
CA HIS A 170 10.17 18.89 17.10
C HIS A 170 9.01 17.94 16.81
N VAL A 171 7.83 18.23 17.35
CA VAL A 171 6.64 17.40 17.15
C VAL A 171 6.00 17.75 15.81
N LEU A 172 6.11 16.84 14.85
CA LEU A 172 5.60 16.99 13.49
C LEU A 172 4.09 16.77 13.43
N TYR A 173 3.57 15.82 14.22
CA TYR A 173 2.15 15.53 14.31
C TYR A 173 1.83 14.82 15.64
N ARG A 174 0.70 15.14 16.26
CA ARG A 174 0.32 14.61 17.59
C ARG A 174 -0.79 13.58 17.52
N ASP A 175 -0.88 12.74 18.55
CA ASP A 175 -2.07 11.95 18.86
C ASP A 175 -2.49 10.99 17.73
N VAL A 176 -1.52 10.31 17.12
CA VAL A 176 -1.73 9.42 15.97
C VAL A 176 -2.03 8.00 16.43
N ALA A 177 -3.12 7.40 15.94
CA ALA A 177 -3.45 6.01 16.23
C ALA A 177 -2.41 5.05 15.62
N LYS A 178 -1.72 4.26 16.46
CA LYS A 178 -0.72 3.28 16.01
C LYS A 178 -1.32 2.24 15.06
N LYS A 179 -2.54 1.77 15.35
CA LYS A 179 -3.22 0.76 14.51
C LYS A 179 -3.44 1.25 13.08
N MET A 180 -3.83 2.51 12.90
CA MET A 180 -3.96 3.16 11.58
C MET A 180 -2.62 3.17 10.84
N LEU A 181 -1.54 3.59 11.51
CA LEU A 181 -0.20 3.59 10.92
C LEU A 181 0.23 2.19 10.46
N VAL A 182 0.03 1.17 11.31
CA VAL A 182 0.38 -0.21 10.99
C VAL A 182 -0.46 -0.75 9.83
N LEU A 183 -1.74 -0.43 9.76
CA LEU A 183 -2.62 -0.86 8.67
C LEU A 183 -2.12 -0.36 7.31
N PHE A 184 -1.85 0.95 7.20
CA PHE A 184 -1.48 1.58 5.93
C PHE A 184 -0.01 1.46 5.58
N LEU A 185 0.89 1.58 6.56
CA LEU A 185 2.34 1.69 6.34
C LEU A 185 3.08 0.38 6.64
N GLY A 186 2.48 -0.47 7.46
CA GLY A 186 3.01 -1.79 7.81
C GLY A 186 3.74 -1.83 9.11
N ARG A 187 3.66 -2.99 9.76
CA ARG A 187 4.31 -3.20 11.06
C ARG A 187 5.83 -3.00 10.96
N LYS A 188 6.48 -3.61 9.96
CA LYS A 188 7.93 -3.52 9.76
C LYS A 188 8.42 -2.09 9.57
N THR A 189 7.66 -1.27 8.85
CA THR A 189 7.99 0.14 8.62
C THR A 189 7.85 0.95 9.90
N ILE A 190 6.73 0.78 10.61
CA ILE A 190 6.46 1.52 11.85
C ILE A 190 7.44 1.15 12.95
N ASP A 191 7.70 -0.14 13.15
CA ASP A 191 8.59 -0.63 14.20
C ASP A 191 10.03 -0.12 14.02
N ARG A 192 10.46 0.17 12.78
CA ARG A 192 11.78 0.77 12.52
C ARG A 192 11.95 2.16 13.15
N TYR A 193 10.88 2.94 13.21
CA TYR A 193 10.89 4.32 13.70
C TYR A 193 10.28 4.45 15.09
N LEU A 194 9.84 3.34 15.68
CA LEU A 194 9.14 3.35 16.96
C LEU A 194 10.14 3.38 18.11
N VAL A 195 10.01 4.37 18.99
CA VAL A 195 10.87 4.53 20.16
C VAL A 195 10.01 4.85 21.38
N THR A 196 10.32 4.22 22.52
CA THR A 196 9.71 4.56 23.81
C THR A 196 10.65 5.52 24.55
N ARG A 197 10.23 6.76 24.76
CA ARG A 197 10.98 7.77 25.53
C ARG A 197 10.16 8.21 26.75
N PHE A 198 10.75 8.10 27.94
CA PHE A 198 10.08 8.46 29.20
C PHE A 198 8.72 7.76 29.39
N GLY A 199 8.60 6.50 28.96
CA GLY A 199 7.35 5.74 29.01
C GLY A 199 6.31 6.13 27.95
N VAL A 200 6.59 7.13 27.11
CA VAL A 200 5.71 7.55 26.02
C VAL A 200 6.20 6.95 24.70
N LEU A 201 5.28 6.37 23.94
CA LEU A 201 5.56 5.82 22.62
C LEU A 201 5.58 6.94 21.57
N GLN A 202 6.65 7.01 20.79
CA GLN A 202 6.86 8.03 19.75
C GLN A 202 7.32 7.38 18.45
N LEU A 203 6.94 7.99 17.32
CA LEU A 203 7.48 7.68 16.01
C LEU A 203 8.56 8.71 15.66
N VAL A 204 9.82 8.32 15.72
CA VAL A 204 10.98 9.21 15.54
C VAL A 204 11.43 9.16 14.08
N ILE A 205 11.32 10.28 13.37
CA ILE A 205 11.60 10.41 11.94
C ILE A 205 12.93 11.15 11.74
N PRO A 206 13.80 10.71 10.81
CA PRO A 206 15.09 11.36 10.59
C PRO A 206 14.96 12.85 10.26
N GLN A 207 15.90 13.65 10.77
CA GLN A 207 15.91 15.09 10.58
C GLN A 207 15.97 15.49 9.09
N GLY A 208 15.23 16.54 8.72
CA GLY A 208 15.32 17.13 7.38
C GLY A 208 14.70 16.28 6.27
N THR A 209 13.90 15.28 6.63
CA THR A 209 13.24 14.38 5.67
C THR A 209 11.74 14.64 5.50
N SER A 210 11.10 15.20 6.51
CA SER A 210 9.65 15.40 6.54
C SER A 210 9.28 16.76 7.10
N SER A 211 8.02 17.16 6.94
CA SER A 211 7.50 18.41 7.47
C SER A 211 6.13 18.17 8.11
N ASN A 212 5.69 19.10 8.95
CA ASN A 212 4.34 19.06 9.53
C ASN A 212 3.26 19.01 8.42
N SER A 213 3.44 19.76 7.33
CA SER A 213 2.52 19.74 6.18
C SER A 213 2.44 18.37 5.52
N ALA A 214 3.58 17.69 5.32
CA ALA A 214 3.62 16.35 4.73
C ALA A 214 2.85 15.34 5.59
N TRP A 215 3.11 15.34 6.90
CA TRP A 215 2.41 14.48 7.85
C TRP A 215 0.93 14.82 7.94
N SER A 216 0.57 16.09 7.94
CA SER A 216 -0.83 16.54 7.95
C SER A 216 -1.61 16.03 6.74
N ILE A 217 -1.03 16.09 5.53
CA ILE A 217 -1.66 15.56 4.32
C ILE A 217 -1.86 14.04 4.44
N LEU A 218 -0.79 13.32 4.80
CA LEU A 218 -0.82 11.86 4.91
C LEU A 218 -1.80 11.37 5.99
N MET A 219 -1.75 11.95 7.19
CA MET A 219 -2.64 11.62 8.31
C MET A 219 -4.08 11.96 8.00
N SER A 220 -4.35 13.13 7.42
CA SER A 220 -5.72 13.52 7.05
C SER A 220 -6.31 12.60 5.99
N TRP A 221 -5.49 12.09 5.07
CA TRP A 221 -5.94 11.11 4.10
C TRP A 221 -6.22 9.75 4.76
N MET A 222 -5.28 9.21 5.54
CA MET A 222 -5.45 7.91 6.20
C MET A 222 -6.63 7.92 7.18
N ARG A 223 -6.78 8.99 7.96
CA ARG A 223 -7.92 9.14 8.87
C ARG A 223 -9.25 9.13 8.12
N ARG A 224 -9.36 9.84 6.99
CA ARG A 224 -10.57 9.79 6.15
C ARG A 224 -10.82 8.39 5.60
N ALA A 225 -9.78 7.70 5.15
CA ALA A 225 -9.88 6.33 4.66
C ALA A 225 -10.40 5.33 5.72
N THR A 226 -10.25 5.67 7.00
CA THR A 226 -10.73 4.83 8.12
C THR A 226 -12.16 5.12 8.57
N LEU A 227 -12.79 6.16 8.02
CA LEU A 227 -14.17 6.50 8.36
C LEU A 227 -15.14 5.70 7.48
N PRO A 228 -16.20 5.10 8.05
CA PRO A 228 -17.23 4.39 7.29
C PRO A 228 -17.87 5.22 6.18
N SER A 229 -18.07 6.52 6.43
CA SER A 229 -18.70 7.45 5.49
C SER A 229 -17.94 7.63 4.18
N TYR A 230 -16.64 7.28 4.12
CA TYR A 230 -15.82 7.44 2.93
C TYR A 230 -15.53 6.11 2.24
N GLN A 231 -16.18 5.00 2.60
CA GLN A 231 -15.83 3.68 2.08
C GLN A 231 -15.79 3.59 0.55
N TYR A 232 -16.70 4.28 -0.14
CA TYR A 232 -16.87 4.22 -1.59
C TYR A 232 -16.40 5.49 -2.33
N ASP A 233 -16.21 6.59 -1.60
CA ASP A 233 -15.91 7.91 -2.16
C ASP A 233 -14.49 8.39 -1.83
N MET A 234 -13.59 7.46 -1.47
CA MET A 234 -12.19 7.82 -1.31
C MET A 234 -11.58 8.20 -2.65
N GLU A 235 -10.80 9.26 -2.66
CA GLU A 235 -9.94 9.64 -3.78
C GLU A 235 -8.46 9.51 -3.37
N GLN A 236 -7.56 9.61 -4.35
CA GLN A 236 -6.14 9.77 -4.05
C GLN A 236 -5.88 11.09 -3.31
N PHE A 237 -4.87 11.13 -2.43
CA PHE A 237 -4.50 12.41 -1.81
C PHE A 237 -3.98 13.38 -2.86
N LYS A 238 -4.44 14.63 -2.75
CA LYS A 238 -4.02 15.74 -3.60
C LYS A 238 -2.58 16.14 -3.25
N ILE A 239 -1.80 16.42 -4.28
CA ILE A 239 -0.41 16.87 -4.15
C ILE A 239 -0.45 18.38 -3.87
N PRO A 240 0.26 18.88 -2.84
CA PRO A 240 0.18 20.29 -2.47
C PRO A 240 0.86 21.17 -3.53
N HIS A 241 0.26 22.32 -3.85
CA HIS A 241 0.86 23.31 -4.76
C HIS A 241 2.13 24.00 -4.21
N ASN A 242 2.35 23.91 -2.90
CA ASN A 242 3.57 24.40 -2.26
C ASN A 242 4.73 23.42 -2.51
N THR A 243 5.82 23.89 -3.12
CA THR A 243 6.97 23.06 -3.51
C THR A 243 7.64 22.39 -2.31
N PHE A 244 7.85 23.12 -1.21
CA PHE A 244 8.45 22.54 -0.02
C PHE A 244 7.58 21.42 0.57
N ALA A 245 6.27 21.63 0.65
CA ALA A 245 5.32 20.61 1.10
C ALA A 245 5.30 19.38 0.18
N ALA A 246 5.36 19.58 -1.14
CA ALA A 246 5.39 18.47 -2.11
C ALA A 246 6.67 17.66 -1.98
N CYS A 247 7.84 18.31 -1.95
CA CYS A 247 9.15 17.65 -1.81
C CYS A 247 9.28 16.89 -0.49
N THR A 248 8.84 17.47 0.62
CA THR A 248 8.86 16.80 1.93
C THR A 248 7.84 15.66 2.00
N LEU A 249 6.68 15.78 1.33
CA LEU A 249 5.72 14.68 1.21
C LEU A 249 6.32 13.49 0.46
N ALA A 250 6.95 13.72 -0.69
CA ALA A 250 7.58 12.64 -1.46
C ALA A 250 8.68 11.91 -0.67
N GLN A 251 9.51 12.64 0.08
CA GLN A 251 10.52 12.04 0.99
C GLN A 251 9.88 11.24 2.11
N THR A 252 8.85 11.80 2.75
CA THR A 252 8.11 11.12 3.81
C THR A 252 7.54 9.80 3.30
N LEU A 253 6.92 9.80 2.12
CA LEU A 253 6.37 8.59 1.49
C LEU A 253 7.46 7.55 1.19
N SER A 254 8.61 8.00 0.67
CA SER A 254 9.75 7.11 0.37
C SER A 254 10.31 6.43 1.62
N ILE A 255 10.49 7.17 2.71
CA ILE A 255 10.97 6.64 4.00
C ILE A 255 9.99 5.63 4.60
N LEU A 256 8.69 5.86 4.40
CA LEU A 256 7.63 4.96 4.83
C LEU A 256 7.41 3.76 3.88
N GLY A 257 8.24 3.61 2.84
CA GLY A 257 8.14 2.49 1.90
C GLY A 257 6.96 2.57 0.94
N LEU A 258 6.33 3.75 0.81
CA LEU A 258 5.22 4.00 -0.12
C LEU A 258 5.76 4.47 -1.47
N TYR A 259 6.60 3.65 -2.11
CA TYR A 259 7.37 4.04 -3.30
C TYR A 259 6.50 4.45 -4.49
N LYS A 260 5.35 3.79 -4.71
CA LYS A 260 4.44 4.14 -5.81
C LYS A 260 3.81 5.52 -5.64
N ASP A 261 3.39 5.84 -4.41
CA ASP A 261 2.88 7.17 -4.10
C ASP A 261 4.00 8.22 -4.13
N ALA A 262 5.20 7.89 -3.62
CA ALA A 262 6.36 8.77 -3.69
C ALA A 262 6.72 9.11 -5.15
N TYR A 263 6.73 8.10 -6.03
CA TYR A 263 6.98 8.27 -7.47
C TYR A 263 5.92 9.14 -8.14
N ARG A 264 4.64 8.93 -7.83
CA ARG A 264 3.55 9.79 -8.32
C ARG A 264 3.76 11.24 -7.93
N VAL A 265 4.13 11.50 -6.67
CA VAL A 265 4.43 12.86 -6.20
C VAL A 265 5.66 13.41 -6.91
N ASP A 266 6.70 12.61 -7.11
CA ASP A 266 7.92 13.01 -7.83
C ASP A 266 7.63 13.43 -9.28
N MET A 267 6.78 12.69 -9.99
CA MET A 267 6.36 13.06 -11.35
C MET A 267 5.64 14.41 -11.36
N THR A 268 4.71 14.63 -10.43
CA THR A 268 4.02 15.93 -10.33
C THR A 268 4.97 17.08 -9.95
N ILE A 269 5.97 16.84 -9.09
CA ILE A 269 7.01 17.83 -8.79
C ILE A 269 7.79 18.20 -10.06
N ALA A 270 8.22 17.19 -10.82
CA ALA A 270 8.95 17.41 -12.06
C ALA A 270 8.12 18.16 -13.12
N GLU A 271 6.84 17.80 -13.28
CA GLU A 271 5.94 18.36 -14.30
C GLU A 271 5.39 19.74 -13.94
N GLN A 272 5.21 20.05 -12.65
CA GLN A 272 4.48 21.27 -12.24
C GLN A 272 5.32 22.22 -11.40
N HIS A 273 6.13 21.72 -10.47
CA HIS A 273 6.84 22.57 -9.52
C HIS A 273 8.15 23.14 -10.05
N PHE A 274 8.87 22.37 -10.87
CA PHE A 274 10.16 22.80 -11.45
C PHE A 274 10.05 23.31 -12.89
N VAL A 275 8.89 23.17 -13.54
CA VAL A 275 8.60 23.81 -14.84
C VAL A 275 8.33 25.30 -14.67
N ARG A 276 7.72 25.70 -13.55
CA ARG A 276 7.47 27.11 -13.25
C ARG A 276 8.71 27.80 -12.66
N PRO A 277 8.77 29.15 -12.70
CA PRO A 277 9.77 29.92 -11.98
C PRO A 277 9.82 29.52 -10.50
N VAL A 278 11.03 29.24 -9.99
CA VAL A 278 11.24 28.89 -8.59
C VAL A 278 11.53 30.18 -7.85
N TYR A 279 10.71 30.50 -6.85
CA TYR A 279 10.86 31.75 -6.11
C TYR A 279 11.98 31.65 -5.08
N GLY A 280 12.65 32.77 -4.79
CA GLY A 280 13.74 32.83 -3.80
C GLY A 280 13.33 32.25 -2.44
N VAL A 281 12.14 32.59 -1.94
CA VAL A 281 11.58 32.04 -0.69
C VAL A 281 11.41 30.52 -0.71
N GLU A 282 11.10 29.92 -1.85
CA GLU A 282 10.97 28.47 -1.98
C GLU A 282 12.34 27.80 -1.98
N LEU A 283 13.30 28.37 -2.72
CA LEU A 283 14.68 27.91 -2.73
C LEU A 283 15.31 28.01 -1.34
N GLU A 284 15.07 29.11 -0.62
CA GLU A 284 15.52 29.30 0.76
C GLU A 284 14.96 28.21 1.68
N ALA A 285 13.65 27.94 1.59
CA ALA A 285 13.00 26.94 2.40
C ALA A 285 13.54 25.52 2.13
N LEU A 286 13.76 25.17 0.85
CA LEU A 286 14.37 23.90 0.48
C LEU A 286 15.81 23.80 1.01
N TRP A 287 16.62 24.85 0.80
CA TRP A 287 18.01 24.86 1.23
C TRP A 287 18.17 24.75 2.74
N LYS A 288 17.42 25.56 3.51
CA LYS A 288 17.52 25.59 4.97
C LYS A 288 17.00 24.31 5.62
N ASN A 289 15.87 23.78 5.14
CA ASN A 289 15.19 22.68 5.84
C ASN A 289 15.55 21.28 5.31
N LEU A 290 15.81 21.13 4.00
CA LEU A 290 16.21 19.84 3.42
C LEU A 290 17.73 19.70 3.29
N GLY A 291 18.44 20.84 3.27
CA GLY A 291 19.89 20.88 3.09
C GLY A 291 20.35 20.83 1.63
N PRO A 292 21.64 21.13 1.39
CA PRO A 292 22.24 21.26 0.05
C PRO A 292 22.44 19.91 -0.67
N LYS A 293 22.51 18.81 0.09
CA LYS A 293 22.70 17.46 -0.46
C LYS A 293 21.41 16.81 -0.94
N ASN A 294 20.26 17.40 -0.62
CA ASN A 294 18.97 16.82 -0.94
C ASN A 294 18.67 16.92 -2.45
N ARG A 295 18.10 15.85 -3.02
CA ARG A 295 17.78 15.78 -4.46
C ARG A 295 16.85 16.90 -4.93
N TYR A 296 15.88 17.31 -4.12
CA TYR A 296 14.94 18.36 -4.50
C TYR A 296 15.55 19.75 -4.41
N THR A 297 16.41 19.99 -3.42
CA THR A 297 17.17 21.24 -3.31
C THR A 297 18.05 21.42 -4.55
N ARG A 298 18.73 20.35 -4.98
CA ARG A 298 19.57 20.36 -6.19
C ARG A 298 18.75 20.54 -7.46
N ALA A 299 17.61 19.87 -7.59
CA ALA A 299 16.70 20.06 -8.71
C ALA A 299 16.19 21.52 -8.78
N ALA A 300 15.85 22.12 -7.64
CA ALA A 300 15.45 23.53 -7.56
C ALA A 300 16.59 24.48 -7.97
N ILE A 301 17.82 24.21 -7.51
CA ILE A 301 19.02 24.98 -7.91
C ILE A 301 19.23 24.88 -9.42
N LYS A 302 19.09 23.69 -10.01
CA LYS A 302 19.20 23.48 -11.45
C LYS A 302 18.12 24.25 -12.22
N ALA A 303 16.87 24.21 -11.76
CA ALA A 303 15.79 24.99 -12.34
C ALA A 303 16.05 26.50 -12.26
N VAL A 304 16.59 26.99 -11.14
CA VAL A 304 16.98 28.40 -11.00
C VAL A 304 18.13 28.77 -11.92
N LYS A 305 19.16 27.92 -12.05
CA LYS A 305 20.27 28.15 -13.01
C LYS A 305 19.73 28.27 -14.43
N GLN A 306 18.90 27.33 -14.86
CA GLN A 306 18.28 27.36 -16.18
C GLN A 306 17.45 28.65 -16.39
N GLN A 307 16.72 29.09 -15.36
CA GLN A 307 15.99 30.35 -15.39
C GLN A 307 16.92 31.56 -15.51
N LEU A 308 18.07 31.56 -14.84
CA LEU A 308 19.06 32.64 -14.93
C LEU A 308 19.70 32.68 -16.32
N ASP A 309 20.03 31.52 -16.90
CA ASP A 309 20.61 31.40 -18.23
C ASP A 309 19.61 31.84 -19.32
N GLU A 310 18.36 31.39 -19.25
CA GLU A 310 17.29 31.78 -20.19
C GLU A 310 16.92 33.27 -20.08
N ASN A 311 16.86 33.82 -18.85
CA ASN A 311 16.54 35.23 -18.63
C ASN A 311 17.72 36.17 -18.92
N SER A 312 18.96 35.68 -18.97
CA SER A 312 20.10 36.46 -19.44
C SER A 312 19.91 36.92 -20.89
N VAL A 313 19.18 36.12 -21.68
CA VAL A 313 18.81 36.42 -23.08
C VAL A 313 17.54 37.26 -23.16
N VAL A 314 16.62 37.13 -22.20
CA VAL A 314 15.30 37.77 -22.23
C VAL A 314 15.00 38.40 -20.86
N ARG A 315 15.27 39.70 -20.71
CA ARG A 315 15.05 40.53 -19.49
C ARG A 315 13.57 40.61 -19.04
N ARG A 316 12.91 39.51 -18.68
CA ARG A 316 11.44 39.50 -18.52
C ARG A 316 10.92 39.64 -17.10
N ILE A 317 11.70 39.43 -16.02
CA ILE A 317 11.17 39.59 -14.64
C ILE A 317 12.23 40.14 -13.66
N PRO A 318 12.42 41.48 -13.58
CA PRO A 318 13.45 42.10 -12.74
C PRO A 318 13.34 41.81 -11.24
N TRP A 319 12.12 41.71 -10.69
CA TRP A 319 11.93 41.51 -9.24
C TRP A 319 12.32 40.10 -8.78
N LEU A 320 12.01 39.07 -9.58
CA LEU A 320 12.35 37.67 -9.29
C LEU A 320 13.88 37.49 -9.24
N TYR A 321 14.58 38.14 -10.15
CA TYR A 321 16.04 38.13 -10.21
C TYR A 321 16.67 38.77 -8.97
N GLY A 322 16.10 39.89 -8.49
CA GLY A 322 16.60 40.60 -7.31
C GLY A 322 16.58 39.73 -6.04
N ASP A 323 15.50 38.99 -5.79
CA ASP A 323 15.38 38.17 -4.59
C ASP A 323 16.28 36.94 -4.62
N ILE A 324 16.38 36.29 -5.78
CA ILE A 324 17.28 35.14 -5.96
C ILE A 324 18.73 35.58 -5.83
N MET A 325 19.14 36.68 -6.47
CA MET A 325 20.52 37.15 -6.40
C MET A 325 20.93 37.58 -4.99
N LYS A 326 20.05 38.29 -4.25
CA LYS A 326 20.29 38.61 -2.83
C LYS A 326 20.49 37.35 -1.99
N LEU A 327 19.68 36.33 -2.23
CA LEU A 327 19.77 35.07 -1.51
C LEU A 327 21.06 34.31 -1.86
N VAL A 328 21.46 34.31 -3.13
CA VAL A 328 22.72 33.72 -3.60
C VAL A 328 23.94 34.46 -3.05
N GLU A 329 23.87 35.78 -2.90
CA GLU A 329 24.91 36.58 -2.23
C GLU A 329 24.99 36.27 -0.74
N LEU A 330 23.85 36.03 -0.08
CA LEU A 330 23.79 35.65 1.34
C LEU A 330 24.37 34.25 1.60
N HIS A 331 24.27 33.34 0.64
CA HIS A 331 24.69 31.94 0.75
C HIS A 331 25.76 31.59 -0.28
N PRO A 332 27.07 31.82 0.01
CA PRO A 332 28.16 31.56 -0.93
C PRO A 332 28.26 30.10 -1.35
N GLU A 333 27.87 29.15 -0.48
CA GLU A 333 27.79 27.72 -0.81
C GLU A 333 26.72 27.43 -1.88
N MET A 334 25.58 28.14 -1.83
CA MET A 334 24.53 28.01 -2.83
C MET A 334 24.99 28.62 -4.15
N LYS A 335 25.69 29.76 -4.11
CA LYS A 335 26.32 30.37 -5.29
C LYS A 335 27.29 29.40 -5.96
N ALA A 336 28.16 28.75 -5.19
CA ALA A 336 29.06 27.73 -5.70
C ALA A 336 28.27 26.58 -6.36
N ALA A 337 27.22 26.06 -5.70
CA ALA A 337 26.39 24.98 -6.25
C ALA A 337 25.66 25.37 -7.56
N ILE A 338 25.21 26.62 -7.70
CA ILE A 338 24.62 27.12 -8.95
C ILE A 338 25.66 27.12 -10.08
N LEU A 339 26.90 27.49 -9.78
CA LEU A 339 27.98 27.59 -10.77
C LEU A 339 28.60 26.23 -11.14
N ASP A 340 28.70 25.29 -10.19
CA ASP A 340 29.60 24.11 -10.27
C ASP A 340 28.92 22.77 -10.65
N ASN A 341 27.63 22.80 -11.05
CA ASN A 341 26.78 21.60 -11.13
C ASN A 341 27.10 20.58 -12.25
N ASP A 342 28.11 20.77 -13.09
CA ASP A 342 28.38 19.88 -14.24
C ASP A 342 29.00 18.52 -13.83
N SER A 343 29.52 18.39 -12.60
CA SER A 343 30.29 17.21 -12.18
C SER A 343 29.51 16.20 -11.31
N GLU A 344 28.49 16.61 -10.56
CA GLU A 344 27.76 15.71 -9.64
C GLU A 344 26.47 15.09 -10.21
N ASP A 345 25.89 15.64 -11.28
CA ASP A 345 24.62 15.19 -11.87
C ASP A 345 24.68 13.72 -12.37
N ARG A 346 25.88 13.21 -12.69
CA ARG A 346 26.11 11.80 -13.08
C ARG A 346 25.89 10.80 -11.94
N ARG A 347 25.88 11.25 -10.68
CA ARG A 347 25.73 10.37 -9.51
C ARG A 347 24.31 10.32 -8.95
N ILE A 348 23.45 11.28 -9.30
CA ILE A 348 22.12 11.47 -8.66
C ILE A 348 21.01 10.73 -9.42
N ASN A 349 21.22 10.41 -10.71
CA ASN A 349 20.40 9.43 -11.43
C ASN A 349 21.02 8.03 -11.33
N PRO A 350 20.69 7.25 -10.27
CA PRO A 350 20.41 5.84 -10.51
C PRO A 350 19.42 5.19 -9.52
N VAL A 351 18.49 5.91 -8.87
CA VAL A 351 17.64 5.27 -7.83
C VAL A 351 16.34 4.67 -8.39
N ALA A 352 15.73 5.26 -9.42
CA ALA A 352 14.54 4.67 -10.06
C ALA A 352 14.85 3.36 -10.81
N GLU A 353 16.08 3.23 -11.33
CA GLU A 353 16.48 2.05 -12.10
C GLU A 353 17.15 0.99 -11.21
N LYS A 354 18.00 1.37 -10.23
CA LYS A 354 18.70 0.36 -9.41
C LYS A 354 17.82 -0.30 -8.36
N ASP A 355 16.88 0.40 -7.72
CA ASP A 355 16.03 -0.24 -6.71
C ASP A 355 14.95 -1.12 -7.34
N MET A 356 14.47 -0.75 -8.54
CA MET A 356 13.57 -1.59 -9.34
C MET A 356 14.29 -2.81 -9.93
N VAL A 357 15.55 -2.67 -10.37
CA VAL A 357 16.38 -3.80 -10.84
C VAL A 357 16.78 -4.73 -9.69
N ARG A 358 16.98 -4.20 -8.47
CA ARG A 358 17.33 -5.02 -7.29
C ARG A 358 16.16 -5.86 -6.79
N GLU A 359 14.93 -5.36 -6.81
CA GLU A 359 13.73 -6.17 -6.55
C GLU A 359 13.42 -7.17 -7.69
N GLN A 360 13.69 -6.82 -8.96
CA GLN A 360 13.57 -7.77 -10.08
C GLN A 360 14.62 -8.90 -10.05
N SER A 361 15.84 -8.63 -9.55
CA SER A 361 16.85 -9.68 -9.40
C SER A 361 16.50 -10.70 -8.31
N ASP A 362 15.80 -10.29 -7.27
CA ASP A 362 15.40 -11.15 -6.15
C ASP A 362 14.17 -12.02 -6.49
N THR A 363 13.29 -11.55 -7.38
CA THR A 363 12.21 -12.36 -7.97
C THR A 363 12.73 -13.33 -9.05
N SER A 364 13.80 -12.99 -9.76
CA SER A 364 14.45 -13.90 -10.72
C SER A 364 15.21 -15.06 -10.04
N THR A 365 15.80 -14.83 -8.86
CA THR A 365 16.50 -15.89 -8.11
C THR A 365 15.54 -16.89 -7.49
N THR A 366 14.36 -16.44 -7.02
CA THR A 366 13.31 -17.33 -6.53
C THR A 366 12.66 -18.16 -7.65
N ALA A 367 12.50 -17.58 -8.85
CA ALA A 367 12.08 -18.34 -10.05
C ALA A 367 13.11 -19.39 -10.49
N LYS A 368 14.41 -19.04 -10.47
CA LYS A 368 15.52 -19.98 -10.79
C LYS A 368 15.69 -21.09 -9.75
N LEU A 369 15.39 -20.82 -8.47
CA LEU A 369 15.39 -21.85 -7.42
C LEU A 369 14.17 -22.79 -7.54
N SER A 370 13.01 -22.27 -7.93
CA SER A 370 11.82 -23.08 -8.25
C SER A 370 12.04 -24.00 -9.46
N ASP A 371 12.67 -23.50 -10.53
CA ASP A 371 12.97 -24.32 -11.71
C ASP A 371 14.05 -25.37 -11.43
N ARG A 372 15.03 -25.06 -10.57
CA ARG A 372 16.03 -26.04 -10.11
C ARG A 372 15.41 -27.12 -9.21
N ALA A 373 14.42 -26.77 -8.38
CA ALA A 373 13.67 -27.74 -7.57
C ALA A 373 12.79 -28.66 -8.43
N LYS A 374 12.11 -28.12 -9.46
CA LYS A 374 11.35 -28.94 -10.43
C LYS A 374 12.26 -29.86 -11.24
N LYS A 375 13.44 -29.40 -11.65
CA LYS A 375 14.41 -30.20 -12.40
C LYS A 375 15.03 -31.32 -11.55
N LEU A 376 15.19 -31.10 -10.23
CA LEU A 376 15.63 -32.15 -9.30
C LEU A 376 14.53 -33.18 -9.01
N HIS A 377 13.26 -32.79 -9.01
CA HIS A 377 12.14 -33.74 -8.86
C HIS A 377 11.98 -34.65 -10.08
N ILE A 378 12.17 -34.12 -11.29
CA ILE A 378 12.13 -34.90 -12.55
C ILE A 378 13.30 -35.89 -12.66
N VAL A 379 14.46 -35.57 -12.05
CA VAL A 379 15.63 -36.48 -12.00
C VAL A 379 15.47 -37.57 -10.92
N ALA A 380 14.69 -37.32 -9.87
CA ALA A 380 14.36 -38.34 -8.87
C ALA A 380 13.37 -39.39 -9.41
N ASP A 381 12.38 -38.98 -10.21
CA ASP A 381 11.40 -39.91 -10.79
C ASP A 381 11.97 -40.77 -11.93
N SER A 382 12.97 -40.27 -12.67
CA SER A 382 13.63 -41.01 -13.75
C SER A 382 14.68 -42.03 -13.27
N LYS A 383 15.07 -42.00 -11.98
CA LYS A 383 15.92 -43.04 -11.37
C LYS A 383 15.13 -44.22 -10.79
N ASN A 384 13.82 -44.10 -10.61
CA ASN A 384 12.96 -45.20 -10.13
C ASN A 384 12.37 -46.07 -11.25
N TRP A 385 12.76 -45.87 -12.51
CA TRP A 385 12.23 -46.61 -13.66
C TRP A 385 13.26 -47.50 -14.38
N ILE A 386 14.49 -47.67 -13.86
CA ILE A 386 15.55 -48.48 -14.49
C ILE A 386 15.90 -49.76 -13.71
N GLU A 387 15.21 -50.06 -12.61
CA GLU A 387 15.37 -51.35 -11.91
C GLU A 387 14.03 -52.08 -11.77
N SER A 388 13.48 -52.55 -12.89
CA SER A 388 12.47 -53.64 -12.93
C SER A 388 12.27 -54.08 -14.38
N GLY A 389 12.88 -55.20 -14.79
CA GLY A 389 12.50 -55.84 -16.05
C GLY A 389 13.58 -56.69 -16.73
N GLU A 390 14.12 -57.68 -16.03
CA GLU A 390 14.66 -58.89 -16.69
C GLU A 390 13.55 -59.94 -16.78
N GLY A 391 13.43 -60.59 -17.94
CA GLY A 391 12.83 -61.93 -18.07
C GLY A 391 11.77 -62.09 -19.15
N GLN A 392 12.21 -62.56 -20.34
CA GLN A 392 11.74 -63.77 -21.06
C GLN A 392 10.21 -63.99 -21.28
N ASP A 393 9.67 -64.48 -22.40
CA ASP A 393 10.23 -65.15 -23.57
C ASP A 393 9.11 -65.36 -24.63
N THR A 394 9.50 -65.31 -25.91
CA THR A 394 9.09 -66.19 -27.04
C THR A 394 7.70 -66.16 -27.74
N LYS A 395 7.81 -66.32 -29.08
CA LYS A 395 6.86 -66.82 -30.12
C LYS A 395 5.73 -65.88 -30.54
N GLY A 396 5.45 -65.63 -31.83
CA GLY A 396 5.89 -66.21 -33.10
C GLY A 396 4.79 -66.00 -34.16
N ALA A 397 5.12 -66.15 -35.44
CA ALA A 397 4.29 -66.04 -36.66
C ALA A 397 4.07 -64.60 -37.18
N ALA A 398 4.78 -64.13 -38.23
CA ALA A 398 4.82 -64.53 -39.64
C ALA A 398 3.63 -63.99 -40.47
N VAL A 399 3.98 -63.24 -41.52
CA VAL A 399 3.57 -63.39 -42.94
C VAL A 399 3.43 -62.03 -43.64
N SER A 400 4.26 -61.86 -44.68
CA SER A 400 4.03 -61.23 -46.00
C SER A 400 3.44 -59.80 -46.07
N GLY A 401 3.94 -58.89 -46.88
CA GLY A 401 4.92 -59.00 -47.97
C GLY A 401 4.94 -57.69 -48.76
N GLU A 402 6.02 -57.57 -49.52
CA GLU A 402 6.14 -56.91 -50.83
C GLU A 402 5.92 -55.39 -50.99
N ASP A 403 6.99 -54.81 -51.54
CA ASP A 403 6.99 -53.90 -52.69
C ASP A 403 6.68 -52.41 -52.44
N MET A 404 7.34 -51.45 -53.08
CA MET A 404 8.54 -51.38 -53.91
C MET A 404 8.73 -49.87 -54.14
N VAL A 405 9.98 -49.45 -54.44
CA VAL A 405 10.32 -48.34 -55.36
C VAL A 405 10.03 -46.91 -54.88
N GLY A 406 11.12 -46.18 -54.64
CA GLY A 406 11.12 -44.74 -54.54
C GLY A 406 11.18 -44.03 -55.89
N ARG A 407 11.14 -42.69 -55.86
CA ARG A 407 11.95 -41.79 -56.71
C ARG A 407 11.58 -40.33 -56.43
N ILE A 408 12.66 -39.54 -56.28
CA ILE A 408 12.82 -38.09 -56.49
C ILE A 408 12.24 -37.19 -55.41
#